data_AF-Q533U9-F1
#
_entry.id   AF-Q533U9-F1
#
_cell.length_a   1.000
_cell.length_b   1.000
_cell.length_c   1.000
_cell.angle_alpha   90.00
_cell.angle_beta   90.00
_cell.angle_gamma   90.00
#
_symmetry.space_group_name_H-M   'P 1'
#
loop_
_entity.id
_entity.type
_entity.pdbx_description
1 polymer ?
#
loop_
_entity_poly.entity_id
_entity_poly.type
_entity_poly.pdbx_seq_one_letter_code
_entity_poly.pdbx_strand_id
1 'polypeptide(L)'
;RYTVKVQRELELDECALRALKEDRKRFLCKAVENYINCLLSGEGHDMWIFRLCSLWLENSGVSEVNGMMKRDGMKIPSYKFLPLMYQLAARMGTKMMGGLGFHEVLNNLISRISMDHPHHTLFIILALANANKDEFLTKPEAARRSRITKNAPKQSSQLDEDRT
;
A
#
# COMPACT_ATOMS: atom_id res chain seq x y z
N ARG A 1 19.88 51.31 1.40
CA ARG A 1 20.94 50.89 2.35
C ARG A 1 20.45 49.76 3.28
N TYR A 2 19.25 49.82 3.87
CA TYR A 2 18.71 48.73 4.71
C TYR A 2 18.30 47.47 3.94
N THR A 3 17.77 47.62 2.73
CA THR A 3 17.31 46.51 1.88
C THR A 3 18.43 45.52 1.52
N VAL A 4 19.64 46.00 1.28
CA VAL A 4 20.80 45.15 0.94
C VAL A 4 21.23 44.27 2.11
N LYS A 5 21.12 44.75 3.36
CA LYS A 5 21.39 43.93 4.55
C LYS A 5 20.35 42.83 4.69
N VAL A 6 19.07 43.17 4.61
CA VAL A 6 17.96 42.20 4.72
C VAL A 6 18.06 41.13 3.64
N GLN A 7 18.44 41.50 2.41
CA GLN A 7 18.61 40.54 1.32
C GLN A 7 19.78 39.58 1.56
N ARG A 8 20.88 40.05 2.14
CA ARG A 8 22.00 39.19 2.53
C ARG A 8 21.63 38.22 3.65
N GLU A 9 20.88 38.66 4.65
CA GLU A 9 20.38 37.77 5.72
C GLU A 9 19.44 36.71 5.14
N LEU A 10 18.56 37.09 4.21
CA LEU A 10 17.68 36.14 3.51
C LEU A 10 18.49 35.07 2.75
N GLU A 11 19.55 35.45 2.05
CA GLU A 11 20.42 34.50 1.33
C GLU A 11 21.11 33.51 2.29
N LEU A 12 21.53 33.98 3.47
CA LEU A 12 22.12 33.12 4.52
C LEU A 12 21.09 32.14 5.09
N ASP A 13 19.89 32.62 5.39
CA ASP A 13 18.78 31.80 5.88
C ASP A 13 18.36 30.74 4.86
N GLU A 14 18.27 31.11 3.58
CA GLU A 14 17.99 30.16 2.51
C GLU A 14 19.08 29.10 2.38
N CYS A 15 20.35 29.49 2.51
CA CYS A 15 21.47 28.56 2.46
C CYS A 15 21.43 27.58 3.64
N ALA A 16 21.17 28.08 4.85
CA ALA A 16 21.02 27.25 6.04
C ALA A 16 19.82 26.28 5.90
N LEU A 17 18.70 26.77 5.36
CA LEU A 17 17.51 25.95 5.12
C LEU A 17 17.75 24.85 4.08
N ARG A 18 18.55 25.13 3.03
CA ARG A 18 18.97 24.11 2.06
C ARG A 18 19.82 23.03 2.72
N ALA A 19 20.82 23.41 3.50
CA ALA A 19 21.68 22.46 4.22
C ALA A 19 20.87 21.57 5.18
N LEU A 20 19.95 22.14 5.97
CA LEU A 20 19.09 21.37 6.86
C LEU A 20 18.18 20.38 6.11
N LYS A 21 17.68 20.75 4.92
CA LYS A 21 16.87 19.84 4.09
C LYS A 21 17.70 18.67 3.56
N GLU A 22 18.95 18.91 3.18
CA GLU A 22 19.88 17.87 2.73
C GLU A 22 20.24 16.90 3.87
N ASP A 23 20.58 17.42 5.04
CA ASP A 23 20.88 16.61 6.22
C ASP A 23 19.69 15.76 6.64
N ARG A 24 18.48 16.34 6.64
CA ARG A 24 17.25 15.59 6.89
C ARG A 24 17.08 14.41 5.93
N LYS A 25 17.32 14.62 4.63
CA LYS A 25 17.26 13.54 3.62
C LYS A 25 18.30 12.47 3.90
N ARG A 26 19.53 12.86 4.26
CA ARG A 26 20.61 11.94 4.60
C ARG A 26 20.29 11.08 5.83
N PHE A 27 19.75 11.69 6.89
CA PHE A 27 19.33 10.98 8.09
C PHE A 27 18.16 10.03 7.81
N LEU A 28 17.20 10.45 6.99
CA LEU A 28 16.11 9.58 6.56
C LEU A 28 16.63 8.34 5.83
N CYS A 29 17.54 8.52 4.85
CA CYS A 29 18.11 7.40 4.13
C CYS A 29 18.85 6.44 5.07
N LYS A 30 19.66 6.96 6.00
CA LYS A 30 20.35 6.10 6.97
C LYS A 30 19.42 5.40 7.95
N ALA A 31 18.35 6.06 8.40
CA ALA A 31 17.35 5.42 9.24
C ALA A 31 16.73 4.23 8.51
N VAL A 32 16.25 4.44 7.27
CA VAL A 32 15.63 3.39 6.45
C VAL A 32 16.60 2.23 6.21
N GLU A 33 17.86 2.52 5.90
CA GLU A 33 18.90 1.49 5.71
C GLU A 33 19.07 0.62 6.96
N ASN A 34 19.19 1.26 8.13
CA ASN A 34 19.41 0.55 9.39
C ASN A 34 18.17 -0.24 9.81
N TYR A 35 16.96 0.28 9.59
CA TYR A 35 15.72 -0.46 9.83
C TYR A 35 15.65 -1.71 8.96
N ILE A 36 15.97 -1.60 7.67
CA ILE A 36 16.00 -2.76 6.75
C ILE A 36 17.04 -3.78 7.22
N ASN A 37 18.27 -3.34 7.50
CA ASN A 37 19.34 -4.23 7.96
C ASN A 37 18.97 -4.95 9.28
N CYS A 38 18.32 -4.26 10.21
CA CYS A 38 17.83 -4.84 11.45
C CYS A 38 16.78 -5.93 11.20
N LEU A 39 15.80 -5.65 10.32
CA LEU A 39 14.74 -6.60 9.97
C LEU A 39 15.25 -7.83 9.20
N LEU A 40 16.40 -7.70 8.52
CA LEU A 40 17.08 -8.80 7.83
C LEU A 40 17.94 -9.64 8.77
N SER A 41 18.52 -9.03 9.81
CA SER A 41 19.52 -9.69 10.67
C SER A 41 18.92 -10.58 11.76
N GLY A 42 17.62 -10.46 12.06
CA GLY A 42 16.96 -11.30 13.05
C GLY A 42 15.45 -11.05 13.24
N GLU A 43 14.85 -11.78 14.18
CA GLU A 43 13.41 -11.74 14.48
C GLU A 43 13.07 -10.97 15.77
N GLY A 44 14.07 -10.59 16.57
CA GLY A 44 13.87 -9.92 17.87
C GLY A 44 13.22 -8.53 17.79
N HIS A 45 13.14 -7.95 16.59
CA HIS A 45 12.70 -6.57 16.35
C HIS A 45 11.67 -6.45 15.22
N ASP A 46 10.83 -7.47 15.01
CA ASP A 46 9.84 -7.47 13.92
C ASP A 46 8.85 -6.30 14.01
N MET A 47 8.57 -5.78 15.20
CA MET A 47 7.76 -4.56 15.39
C MET A 47 8.37 -3.30 14.74
N TRP A 48 9.63 -3.33 14.36
CA TRP A 48 10.28 -2.19 13.69
C TRP A 48 9.80 -2.04 12.24
N ILE A 49 9.08 -3.05 11.71
CA ILE A 49 8.41 -2.98 10.42
C ILE A 49 7.38 -1.84 10.38
N PHE A 50 6.66 -1.60 11.48
CA PHE A 50 5.71 -0.50 11.58
C PHE A 50 6.42 0.85 11.41
N ARG A 51 7.60 0.99 12.02
CA ARG A 51 8.37 2.23 11.92
C ARG A 51 8.98 2.41 10.54
N LEU A 52 9.51 1.34 9.95
CA LEU A 52 10.01 1.36 8.57
C LEU A 52 8.91 1.77 7.60
N CYS A 53 7.73 1.14 7.69
CA CYS A 53 6.61 1.46 6.80
C CYS A 53 6.06 2.87 7.04
N SER A 54 5.94 3.34 8.30
CA SER A 54 5.57 4.75 8.57
C SER A 54 6.54 5.71 7.89
N LEU A 55 7.85 5.53 8.07
CA LEU A 55 8.86 6.38 7.44
C LEU A 55 8.80 6.33 5.92
N TRP A 56 8.63 5.14 5.34
CA TRP A 56 8.54 4.98 3.89
C TRP A 56 7.27 5.62 3.31
N LEU A 57 6.10 5.36 3.91
CA LEU A 57 4.82 5.88 3.43
C LEU A 57 4.75 7.42 3.55
N GLU A 58 5.26 7.99 4.65
CA GLU A 58 5.35 9.44 4.86
C GLU A 58 6.29 10.12 3.85
N ASN A 59 7.33 9.41 3.39
CA ASN A 59 8.35 9.94 2.47
C ASN A 59 8.26 9.30 1.06
N SER A 60 7.06 8.90 0.65
CA SER A 60 6.80 8.27 -0.67
C SER A 60 7.24 9.11 -1.88
N GLY A 61 7.36 10.43 -1.73
CA GLY A 61 7.89 11.32 -2.77
C GLY A 61 9.41 11.30 -2.94
N VAL A 62 10.16 10.67 -2.02
CA VAL A 62 11.63 10.63 -2.07
C VAL A 62 12.09 9.39 -2.86
N SER A 63 12.64 9.61 -4.05
CA SER A 63 13.07 8.55 -4.96
C SER A 63 14.09 7.60 -4.33
N GLU A 64 15.05 8.13 -3.56
CA GLU A 64 16.10 7.33 -2.94
C GLU A 64 15.54 6.30 -1.96
N VAL A 65 14.54 6.68 -1.15
CA VAL A 65 13.89 5.77 -0.19
C VAL A 65 13.14 4.67 -0.93
N ASN A 66 12.44 5.01 -2.01
CA ASN A 66 11.76 4.02 -2.86
C ASN A 66 12.77 3.06 -3.50
N GLY A 67 13.91 3.56 -3.96
CA GLY A 67 15.00 2.74 -4.50
C GLY A 67 15.57 1.75 -3.47
N MET A 68 15.76 2.20 -2.23
CA MET A 68 16.20 1.33 -1.12
C MET A 68 15.16 0.27 -0.80
N MET A 69 13.87 0.64 -0.76
CA MET A 69 12.79 -0.32 -0.51
C MET A 69 12.67 -1.36 -1.63
N LYS A 70 12.90 -0.95 -2.89
CA LYS A 70 12.93 -1.85 -4.05
C LYS A 70 14.09 -2.85 -3.99
N ARG A 71 15.28 -2.40 -3.62
CA ARG A 71 16.49 -3.24 -3.64
C ARG A 71 16.63 -4.11 -2.39
N ASP A 72 16.40 -3.52 -1.22
CA ASP A 72 16.75 -4.14 0.06
C ASP A 72 15.47 -4.49 0.86
N GLY A 73 14.43 -3.66 0.78
CA GLY A 73 13.13 -3.98 1.38
C GLY A 73 12.46 -5.23 0.79
N MET A 74 12.80 -5.59 -0.45
CA MET A 74 12.30 -6.81 -1.08
C MET A 74 12.92 -8.10 -0.53
N LYS A 75 14.06 -7.99 0.18
CA LYS A 75 14.72 -9.13 0.83
C LYS A 75 14.11 -9.45 2.19
N ILE A 76 13.34 -8.53 2.78
CA ILE A 76 12.70 -8.72 4.08
C ILE A 76 11.65 -9.83 3.95
N PRO A 77 11.60 -10.78 4.90
CA PRO A 77 10.59 -11.83 4.88
C PRO A 77 9.17 -11.25 4.81
N SER A 78 8.35 -11.78 3.91
CA SER A 78 7.01 -11.24 3.60
C SER A 78 6.04 -11.30 4.78
N TYR A 79 6.17 -12.29 5.67
CA TYR A 79 5.30 -12.45 6.84
C TYR A 79 5.34 -11.25 7.79
N LYS A 80 6.47 -10.53 7.84
CA LYS A 80 6.63 -9.34 8.69
C LYS A 80 5.72 -8.18 8.27
N PHE A 81 5.29 -8.16 7.00
CA PHE A 81 4.40 -7.12 6.47
C PHE A 81 2.91 -7.44 6.66
N LEU A 82 2.54 -8.66 7.08
CA LEU A 82 1.14 -9.07 7.22
C LEU A 82 0.33 -8.16 8.16
N PRO A 83 0.83 -7.73 9.32
CA PRO A 83 0.09 -6.81 10.20
C PRO A 83 -0.22 -5.46 9.55
N LEU A 84 0.56 -5.07 8.54
CA LEU A 84 0.45 -3.80 7.81
C LEU A 84 -0.33 -3.92 6.50
N MET A 85 -0.82 -5.12 6.16
CA MET A 85 -1.39 -5.38 4.84
C MET A 85 -2.58 -4.46 4.52
N TYR A 86 -3.49 -4.23 5.48
CA TYR A 86 -4.61 -3.30 5.29
C TYR A 86 -4.14 -1.86 5.01
N GLN A 87 -3.10 -1.39 5.71
CA GLN A 87 -2.56 -0.03 5.52
C GLN A 87 -1.85 0.11 4.18
N LEU A 88 -1.11 -0.90 3.77
CA LEU A 88 -0.46 -0.95 2.45
C LEU A 88 -1.51 -0.99 1.33
N ALA A 89 -2.54 -1.82 1.49
CA ALA A 89 -3.60 -1.97 0.50
C ALA A 89 -4.42 -0.68 0.32
N ALA A 90 -4.68 0.05 1.41
CA ALA A 90 -5.34 1.36 1.35
C ALA A 90 -4.59 2.40 0.48
N ARG A 91 -3.26 2.25 0.33
CA ARG A 91 -2.42 3.13 -0.49
C ARG A 91 -2.33 2.70 -1.96
N MET A 92 -2.87 1.54 -2.34
CA MET A 92 -2.91 1.10 -3.74
C MET A 92 -3.82 1.98 -4.61
N GLY A 93 -4.93 2.48 -4.05
CA GLY A 93 -5.92 3.30 -4.76
C GLY A 93 -5.52 4.76 -4.96
N THR A 94 -4.55 5.26 -4.20
CA THR A 94 -4.22 6.70 -4.13
C THR A 94 -3.16 7.12 -5.16
N LYS A 95 -3.44 6.90 -6.46
CA LYS A 95 -2.51 7.17 -7.58
C LYS A 95 -2.02 8.63 -7.69
N MET A 96 -2.61 9.57 -6.96
CA MET A 96 -2.27 11.00 -7.05
C MET A 96 -1.21 11.48 -6.02
N MET A 97 -0.84 10.67 -5.03
CA MET A 97 0.01 11.13 -3.91
C MET A 97 1.45 10.60 -3.93
N GLY A 98 1.68 9.42 -4.53
CA GLY A 98 3.02 8.84 -4.64
C GLY A 98 3.56 8.98 -6.06
N GLY A 99 4.81 9.39 -6.23
CA GLY A 99 5.46 9.37 -7.54
C GLY A 99 5.41 7.97 -8.17
N LEU A 100 5.56 7.87 -9.49
CA LEU A 100 5.48 6.59 -10.24
C LEU A 100 6.33 5.47 -9.61
N GLY A 101 7.52 5.81 -9.09
CA GLY A 101 8.42 4.86 -8.43
C GLY A 101 7.90 4.29 -7.11
N PHE A 102 7.11 5.03 -6.33
CA PHE A 102 6.54 4.51 -5.08
C PHE A 102 5.51 3.42 -5.36
N HIS A 103 4.57 3.68 -6.28
CA HIS A 103 3.51 2.73 -6.60
C HIS A 103 4.04 1.44 -7.22
N GLU A 104 5.09 1.52 -8.03
CA GLU A 104 5.77 0.33 -8.55
C GLU A 104 6.29 -0.55 -7.41
N VAL A 105 6.99 0.04 -6.45
CA VAL A 105 7.55 -0.68 -5.29
C VAL A 105 6.45 -1.24 -4.40
N LEU A 106 5.39 -0.46 -4.13
CA LEU A 106 4.24 -0.91 -3.34
C LEU A 106 3.54 -2.11 -3.99
N ASN A 107 3.25 -2.03 -5.29
CA ASN A 107 2.57 -3.11 -6.00
C ASN A 107 3.43 -4.39 -6.04
N ASN A 108 4.74 -4.25 -6.25
CA ASN A 108 5.67 -5.39 -6.22
C ASN A 108 5.71 -6.04 -4.83
N LEU A 109 5.73 -5.23 -3.77
CA LEU A 109 5.72 -5.72 -2.38
C LEU A 109 4.42 -6.48 -2.09
N ILE A 110 3.27 -5.89 -2.42
CA ILE A 110 1.96 -6.51 -2.22
C ILE A 110 1.82 -7.79 -3.04
N SER A 111 2.30 -7.79 -4.30
CA SER A 111 2.32 -8.98 -5.14
C SER A 111 3.12 -10.12 -4.50
N ARG A 112 4.32 -9.85 -3.97
CA ARG A 112 5.11 -10.85 -3.23
C ARG A 112 4.35 -11.40 -2.03
N ILE A 113 3.83 -10.52 -1.17
CA ILE A 113 3.10 -10.93 0.04
C ILE A 113 1.87 -11.77 -0.34
N SER A 114 1.18 -11.43 -1.43
CA SER A 114 0.01 -12.17 -1.91
C SER A 114 0.34 -13.57 -2.43
N MET A 115 1.52 -13.73 -3.04
CA MET A 115 1.99 -15.05 -3.50
C MET A 115 2.42 -15.93 -2.33
N ASP A 116 3.10 -15.34 -1.35
CA ASP A 116 3.60 -16.08 -0.18
C ASP A 116 2.48 -16.41 0.82
N HIS A 117 1.50 -15.51 1.00
CA HIS A 117 0.47 -15.58 2.04
C HIS A 117 -0.95 -15.34 1.48
N PRO A 118 -1.45 -16.17 0.55
CA PRO A 118 -2.70 -15.91 -0.16
C PRO A 118 -3.91 -15.78 0.78
N HIS A 119 -3.98 -16.61 1.82
CA HIS A 119 -5.08 -16.59 2.79
C HIS A 119 -5.14 -15.30 3.62
N HIS A 120 -4.02 -14.60 3.79
CA HIS A 120 -3.95 -13.36 4.57
C HIS A 120 -4.19 -12.12 3.70
N THR A 121 -3.87 -12.19 2.41
CA THR A 121 -3.81 -11.00 1.55
C THR A 121 -4.90 -10.95 0.49
N LEU A 122 -5.31 -12.08 -0.10
CA LEU A 122 -6.22 -12.08 -1.24
C LEU A 122 -7.61 -11.55 -0.90
N PHE A 123 -8.13 -11.84 0.29
CA PHE A 123 -9.44 -11.31 0.71
C PHE A 123 -9.44 -9.77 0.82
N ILE A 124 -8.30 -9.18 1.24
CA ILE A 124 -8.14 -7.73 1.33
C ILE A 124 -8.15 -7.11 -0.07
N ILE A 125 -7.38 -7.69 -1.00
CA ILE A 125 -7.34 -7.23 -2.40
C ILE A 125 -8.69 -7.41 -3.08
N LEU A 126 -9.35 -8.54 -2.87
CA LEU A 126 -10.67 -8.83 -3.42
C LEU A 126 -11.72 -7.84 -2.90
N ALA A 127 -11.70 -7.53 -1.61
CA ALA A 127 -12.57 -6.52 -1.03
C ALA A 127 -12.34 -5.15 -1.70
N LEU A 128 -11.10 -4.71 -1.86
CA LEU A 128 -10.76 -3.46 -2.54
C LEU A 128 -11.19 -3.43 -4.01
N ALA A 129 -10.99 -4.52 -4.75
CA ALA A 129 -11.40 -4.63 -6.15
C ALA A 129 -12.92 -4.61 -6.35
N ASN A 130 -13.68 -4.98 -5.32
CA ASN A 130 -15.14 -5.00 -5.34
C ASN A 130 -15.79 -3.82 -4.58
N ALA A 131 -15.02 -2.96 -3.91
CA ALA A 131 -15.53 -1.88 -3.07
C ALA A 131 -16.46 -0.89 -3.82
N ASN A 132 -16.26 -0.70 -5.13
CA ASN A 132 -17.08 0.18 -5.96
C ASN A 132 -18.30 -0.51 -6.61
N LYS A 133 -18.55 -1.79 -6.30
CA LYS A 133 -19.63 -2.58 -6.91
C LYS A 133 -20.90 -2.61 -6.07
N ASP A 134 -20.88 -2.06 -4.86
CA ASP A 134 -22.06 -1.99 -3.99
C ASP A 134 -23.23 -1.26 -4.65
N GLU A 135 -22.94 -0.24 -5.45
CA GLU A 135 -23.96 0.53 -6.20
C GLU A 135 -24.64 -0.27 -7.33
N PHE A 136 -23.97 -1.30 -7.85
CA PHE A 136 -24.55 -2.23 -8.84
C PHE A 136 -25.41 -3.32 -8.18
N LEU A 137 -25.10 -3.69 -6.93
CA LEU A 137 -25.78 -4.75 -6.18
C LEU A 137 -26.98 -4.23 -5.37
N THR A 138 -26.95 -2.96 -4.95
CA THR A 138 -28.02 -2.34 -4.15
C THR A 138 -29.17 -1.76 -4.99
N LYS A 139 -29.00 -1.65 -6.32
CA LYS A 139 -30.12 -1.32 -7.21
C LYS A 139 -31.07 -2.53 -7.28
N PRO A 140 -32.35 -2.38 -6.87
CA PRO A 140 -33.26 -3.51 -6.78
C PRO A 140 -33.45 -4.16 -8.16
N GLU A 141 -33.30 -5.48 -8.22
CA GLU A 141 -33.57 -6.35 -9.37
C GLU A 141 -35.04 -6.35 -9.86
N ALA A 142 -35.82 -5.31 -9.57
CA ALA A 142 -37.19 -5.18 -10.08
C ALA A 142 -37.23 -5.06 -11.63
N ALA A 143 -36.14 -4.65 -12.27
CA ALA A 143 -36.06 -4.51 -13.73
C ALA A 143 -35.55 -5.77 -14.48
N ARG A 144 -34.97 -6.78 -13.80
CA ARG A 144 -34.39 -7.97 -14.47
C ARG A 144 -35.32 -9.18 -14.50
N ARG A 145 -36.30 -9.28 -13.60
CA ARG A 145 -37.25 -10.42 -13.56
C ARG A 145 -38.38 -10.37 -14.60
N SER A 146 -38.58 -9.25 -15.31
CA SER A 146 -39.63 -9.15 -16.34
C SER A 146 -39.29 -9.83 -17.67
N ARG A 147 -38.11 -10.46 -17.80
CA ARG A 147 -37.62 -11.07 -19.06
C ARG A 147 -37.31 -12.56 -19.01
N ILE A 148 -37.84 -13.28 -18.02
CA ILE A 148 -37.92 -14.75 -18.08
C ILE A 148 -39.39 -15.13 -18.03
N THR A 149 -40.01 -15.13 -19.20
CA THR A 149 -41.25 -15.84 -19.47
C THR A 149 -41.05 -17.29 -19.03
N LYS A 150 -41.69 -17.68 -17.93
CA LYS A 150 -41.90 -19.07 -17.54
C LYS A 150 -42.53 -19.81 -18.72
N ASN A 151 -41.77 -20.67 -19.38
CA ASN A 151 -42.26 -21.75 -20.23
C ASN A 151 -41.25 -22.91 -20.17
N ALA A 152 -41.22 -23.61 -19.04
CA ALA A 152 -40.63 -24.95 -18.95
C ALA A 152 -41.30 -25.70 -17.78
N PRO A 153 -41.82 -26.93 -17.99
CA PRO A 153 -42.45 -27.70 -16.92
C PRO A 153 -41.42 -28.14 -15.88
N LYS A 154 -41.78 -28.02 -14.60
CA LYS A 154 -41.01 -28.52 -13.45
C LYS A 154 -40.81 -30.03 -13.60
N GLN A 155 -39.59 -30.48 -13.82
CA GLN A 155 -39.16 -31.82 -13.44
C GLN A 155 -38.33 -31.70 -12.16
N SER A 156 -38.78 -32.36 -11.09
CA SER A 156 -38.01 -32.49 -9.86
C SER A 156 -36.79 -33.37 -10.12
N SER A 157 -35.63 -32.95 -9.64
CA SER A 157 -34.43 -33.78 -9.65
C SER A 157 -34.54 -34.91 -8.65
N GLN A 158 -34.15 -36.11 -9.06
CA GLN A 158 -34.21 -37.37 -8.31
C GLN A 158 -33.26 -37.44 -7.09
N LEU A 159 -32.63 -36.33 -6.70
CA LEU A 159 -31.71 -36.23 -5.56
C LEU A 159 -32.39 -35.75 -4.27
N ASP A 160 -33.65 -35.33 -4.33
CA ASP A 160 -34.41 -34.83 -3.17
C ASP A 160 -35.29 -35.90 -2.48
N GLU A 161 -35.35 -37.14 -2.96
CA GLU A 161 -36.14 -38.22 -2.32
C GLU A 161 -35.37 -39.01 -1.25
N ASP A 162 -34.03 -39.01 -1.27
CA ASP A 162 -33.20 -39.81 -0.32
C ASP A 162 -32.98 -39.13 1.05
N ARG A 163 -33.79 -38.12 1.40
CA ARG A 163 -33.70 -37.38 2.68
C ARG A 163 -35.02 -37.29 3.45
N THR A 164 -35.96 -38.20 3.23
CA THR A 164 -37.14 -38.36 4.09
C THR A 164 -37.18 -39.73 4.72
#